data_AF-A0A3D0ZMB5-F1
#
_entry.id   AF-A0A3D0ZMB5-F1
#
_cell.length_a   1.000
_cell.length_b   1.000
_cell.length_c   1.000
_cell.angle_alpha   90.00
_cell.angle_beta   90.00
_cell.angle_gamma   90.00
#
_symmetry.space_group_name_H-M   'P 1'
#
loop_
_entity.id
_entity.type
_entity.pdbx_description
1 polymer ?
#
loop_
_entity_poly.entity_id
_entity_poly.type
_entity_poly.pdbx_seq_one_letter_code
_entity_poly.pdbx_strand_id
1 'polypeptide(L)'
;DVAKMIQAPVFHVNGDDPEAVVRIAQLAYAFRQRFHKDVVIDMVCYRRRGHNEGDDPSMTQPMMYNLIEAKRSVRKLYTEALIGRGDITEEEAEQLLRDYQERLERVFAETHAAQTSPIPIITADSAAVADIERPIAQQADSGTNAPSSTAISPETLAHIGKAHVQIPEGFTVHAKLKQLLEKREQMSREGGIDWGFGEIAAFGSLIMEGVPVRLAGQDSRRGTFVQRHAVFHDRANGNEWLPLGHLSDNQAKLWIYDSLLSEYAAMGFEYGYSVERPDALVLWEAQFGDFVNGAQTIIDEFISSAEQKWGQRSSLVLMLPHGYEG
;
A
#
# COMPACT_ATOMS: atom_id res chain seq x y z
N ASP A 1 20.95 -4.53 9.51
CA ASP A 1 21.63 -5.17 8.36
C ASP A 1 20.76 -5.47 7.16
N VAL A 2 19.49 -5.90 7.29
CA VAL A 2 18.59 -6.16 6.15
C VAL A 2 18.55 -5.03 5.11
N ALA A 3 18.57 -3.77 5.57
CA ALA A 3 18.56 -2.57 4.72
C ALA A 3 19.76 -2.48 3.75
N LYS A 4 20.87 -3.16 4.03
CA LYS A 4 22.05 -3.21 3.15
C LYS A 4 21.75 -3.93 1.83
N MET A 5 20.73 -4.78 1.77
CA MET A 5 20.28 -5.44 0.53
C MET A 5 19.98 -4.44 -0.58
N ILE A 6 19.41 -3.28 -0.22
CA ILE A 6 19.09 -2.19 -1.15
C ILE A 6 20.07 -1.02 -1.04
N GLN A 7 21.19 -1.21 -0.34
CA GLN A 7 22.21 -0.20 -0.07
C GLN A 7 21.63 1.08 0.56
N ALA A 8 20.58 0.95 1.38
CA ALA A 8 20.01 2.07 2.11
C ALA A 8 20.99 2.54 3.21
N PRO A 9 21.19 3.85 3.41
CA PRO A 9 21.95 4.35 4.53
C PRO A 9 21.26 3.98 5.85
N VAL A 10 22.09 3.61 6.84
CA VAL A 10 21.66 3.27 8.20
C VAL A 10 22.35 4.20 9.17
N PHE A 11 21.56 4.93 9.96
CA PHE A 11 22.06 5.76 11.04
C PHE A 11 21.77 5.10 12.38
N HIS A 12 22.82 4.78 13.14
CA HIS A 12 22.68 4.29 14.51
C HIS A 12 22.76 5.48 15.45
N VAL A 13 21.75 5.65 16.30
CA VAL A 13 21.66 6.79 17.22
C VAL A 13 21.25 6.34 18.61
N ASN A 14 21.88 6.93 19.64
CA ASN A 14 21.58 6.63 21.03
C ASN A 14 20.23 7.26 21.41
N GLY A 15 19.26 6.45 21.83
CA GLY A 15 17.95 6.92 22.28
C GLY A 15 17.97 7.74 23.57
N ASP A 16 19.07 7.72 24.34
CA ASP A 16 19.26 8.61 25.49
C ASP A 16 19.69 10.04 25.08
N ASP A 17 19.99 10.27 23.80
CA ASP A 17 20.36 11.59 23.25
C ASP A 17 19.27 12.08 22.26
N PRO A 18 18.22 12.76 22.75
CA PRO A 18 17.11 13.18 21.92
C PRO A 18 17.50 14.24 20.87
N GLU A 19 18.53 15.06 21.11
CA GLU A 19 19.02 16.03 20.13
C GLU A 19 19.65 15.32 18.93
N ALA A 20 20.48 14.30 19.18
CA ALA A 20 21.05 13.48 18.13
C ALA A 20 19.96 12.72 17.35
N VAL A 21 18.94 12.18 18.03
CA VAL A 21 17.80 11.51 17.38
C VAL A 21 17.08 12.45 16.41
N VAL A 22 16.74 13.67 16.86
CA VAL A 22 16.06 14.67 16.00
C VAL A 22 16.95 15.05 14.81
N ARG A 23 18.24 15.28 15.05
CA ARG A 23 19.19 15.61 13.98
C ARG A 23 19.29 14.52 12.93
N ILE A 24 19.37 13.25 13.35
CA ILE A 24 19.41 12.10 12.44
C ILE A 24 18.08 11.93 11.70
N ALA A 25 16.94 12.18 12.35
CA ALA A 25 15.63 12.16 11.70
C ALA A 25 15.54 13.21 10.58
N GLN A 26 15.99 14.44 10.83
CA GLN A 26 16.05 15.50 9.82
C GLN A 26 16.97 15.13 8.65
N LEU A 27 18.14 14.55 8.94
CA LEU A 27 19.07 14.10 7.91
C LEU A 27 18.50 12.96 7.06
N ALA A 28 17.85 11.97 7.70
CA ALA A 28 17.19 10.87 7.01
C ALA A 28 16.07 11.39 6.09
N TYR A 29 15.24 12.31 6.59
CA TYR A 29 14.20 12.96 5.78
C TYR A 29 14.80 13.70 4.58
N ALA A 30 15.84 14.51 4.79
CA ALA A 30 16.52 15.23 3.71
C ALA A 30 17.13 14.27 2.68
N PHE A 31 17.72 13.15 3.11
CA PHE A 31 18.22 12.10 2.21
C PHE A 31 17.09 11.52 1.36
N ARG A 32 15.96 11.12 1.99
CA ARG A 32 14.79 10.58 1.28
C ARG A 32 14.26 11.57 0.26
N GLN A 33 14.14 12.86 0.60
CA GLN A 33 13.67 13.89 -0.32
C GLN A 33 14.65 14.15 -1.47
N ARG A 34 15.97 14.11 -1.21
CA ARG A 34 16.99 14.38 -2.22
C ARG A 34 17.17 13.23 -3.20
N PHE A 35 17.09 11.99 -2.73
CA PHE A 35 17.49 10.81 -3.50
C PHE A 35 16.34 9.85 -3.81
N HIS A 36 15.16 10.02 -3.18
CA HIS A 36 14.00 9.15 -3.33
C HIS A 36 14.33 7.67 -3.09
N LYS A 37 15.15 7.41 -2.08
CA LYS A 37 15.54 6.07 -1.61
C LYS A 37 15.25 5.91 -0.14
N ASP A 38 15.07 4.65 0.26
CA ASP A 38 14.89 4.26 1.65
C ASP A 38 16.11 4.64 2.50
N VAL A 39 15.84 4.91 3.78
CA VAL A 39 16.81 5.24 4.83
C VAL A 39 16.31 4.65 6.13
N VAL A 40 17.22 4.10 6.94
CA VAL A 40 16.87 3.47 8.22
C VAL A 40 17.54 4.21 9.36
N ILE A 41 16.76 4.47 10.42
CA ILE A 41 17.26 4.97 11.69
C ILE A 41 17.16 3.83 12.70
N ASP A 42 18.31 3.35 13.15
CA ASP A 42 18.41 2.41 14.25
C ASP A 42 18.56 3.21 15.56
N MET A 43 17.42 3.48 16.20
CA MET A 43 17.38 4.16 17.49
C MET A 43 17.62 3.15 18.61
N VAL A 44 18.87 3.08 19.06
CA VAL A 44 19.31 2.14 20.10
C VAL A 44 18.75 2.60 21.44
N CYS A 45 17.77 1.87 21.95
CA CYS A 45 17.09 2.18 23.21
C CYS A 45 16.93 0.91 24.07
N TYR A 46 16.11 0.98 25.12
CA TYR A 46 15.83 -0.13 26.00
C TYR A 46 14.33 -0.20 26.34
N ARG A 47 13.84 -1.40 26.64
CA ARG A 47 12.45 -1.61 27.08
C ARG A 47 12.40 -1.62 28.62
N ARG A 48 11.73 -0.63 29.21
CA ARG A 48 11.71 -0.45 30.68
C ARG A 48 10.97 -1.59 31.41
N ARG A 49 9.94 -2.17 30.79
CA ARG A 49 9.13 -3.27 31.31
C ARG A 49 9.38 -4.56 30.54
N GLY A 50 8.72 -5.66 30.93
CA GLY A 50 8.69 -6.92 30.19
C GLY A 50 8.07 -6.79 28.79
N HIS A 51 7.89 -7.91 28.09
CA HIS A 51 7.29 -7.87 26.75
C HIS A 51 5.86 -7.34 26.77
N ASN A 52 5.16 -7.63 27.85
CA ASN A 52 3.95 -6.96 28.29
C ASN A 52 4.11 -6.58 29.77
N GLU A 53 3.15 -5.83 30.33
CA GLU A 53 3.22 -5.29 31.69
C GLU A 53 3.18 -6.34 32.80
N GLY A 54 2.65 -7.54 32.52
CA GLY A 54 2.58 -8.65 33.48
C GLY A 54 3.78 -9.60 33.41
N ASP A 55 4.67 -9.41 32.44
CA ASP A 55 5.86 -10.24 32.23
C ASP A 55 7.02 -9.76 33.09
N ASP A 56 7.73 -10.70 33.72
CA ASP A 56 8.95 -10.43 34.47
C ASP A 56 10.17 -10.80 33.61
N PRO A 57 10.81 -9.81 32.98
CA PRO A 57 11.89 -10.07 32.04
C PRO A 57 13.22 -10.41 32.73
N SER A 58 13.34 -10.20 34.05
CA SER A 58 14.54 -10.59 34.79
C SER A 58 14.73 -12.11 34.78
N MET A 59 13.65 -12.88 34.55
CA MET A 59 13.69 -14.33 34.41
C MET A 59 14.57 -14.81 33.24
N THR A 60 14.72 -13.99 32.19
CA THR A 60 15.49 -14.38 30.99
C THR A 60 16.59 -13.39 30.60
N GLN A 61 16.53 -12.12 31.04
CA GLN A 61 17.59 -11.12 30.81
C GLN A 61 17.99 -10.36 32.09
N PRO A 62 18.39 -11.05 33.18
CA PRO A 62 18.60 -10.42 34.49
C PRO A 62 19.69 -9.34 34.49
N MET A 63 20.82 -9.57 33.83
CA MET A 63 21.91 -8.57 33.78
C MET A 63 21.49 -7.28 33.08
N MET A 64 20.73 -7.40 31.99
CA MET A 64 20.23 -6.25 31.24
C MET A 64 19.24 -5.45 32.09
N TYR A 65 18.33 -6.14 32.78
CA TYR A 65 17.33 -5.48 33.62
C TYR A 65 17.93 -4.86 34.89
N ASN A 66 18.97 -5.45 35.48
CA ASN A 66 19.73 -4.80 36.56
C ASN A 66 20.29 -3.42 36.13
N LEU A 67 20.82 -3.33 34.90
CA LEU A 67 21.30 -2.06 34.34
C LEU A 67 20.15 -1.09 34.05
N ILE A 68 19.05 -1.57 33.48
CA ILE A 68 17.88 -0.76 33.16
C ILE A 68 17.25 -0.18 34.44
N GLU A 69 17.13 -0.98 35.51
CA GLU A 69 16.59 -0.56 36.80
C GLU A 69 17.43 0.53 37.44
N ALA A 70 18.76 0.38 37.41
CA ALA A 70 19.71 1.37 37.90
C ALA A 70 19.74 2.66 37.06
N LYS A 71 19.19 2.64 35.84
CA LYS A 71 19.22 3.78 34.91
C LYS A 71 18.06 4.74 35.14
N ARG A 72 18.38 6.04 35.18
CA ARG A 72 17.38 7.13 35.13
C ARG A 72 16.72 7.17 33.75
N SER A 73 15.48 7.64 33.66
CA SER A 73 14.79 7.76 32.37
C SER A 73 15.44 8.78 31.45
N VAL A 74 15.29 8.59 30.14
CA VAL A 74 15.74 9.53 29.09
C VAL A 74 15.32 10.96 29.41
N ARG A 75 14.05 11.17 29.79
CA ARG A 75 13.52 12.48 30.19
C ARG A 75 14.36 13.11 31.30
N LYS A 76 14.61 12.37 32.38
CA LYS A 76 15.37 12.89 33.53
C LYS A 76 16.82 13.21 33.13
N LEU A 77 17.46 12.31 32.37
CA LEU A 77 18.82 12.52 31.88
C LEU A 77 18.92 13.78 31.01
N TYR A 78 17.99 13.98 30.10
CA TYR A 78 18.00 15.13 29.20
C TYR A 78 17.69 16.44 29.91
N THR A 79 16.71 16.46 30.83
CA THR A 79 16.41 17.62 31.67
C THR A 79 17.62 18.03 32.51
N GLU A 80 18.28 17.08 33.17
CA GLU A 80 19.52 17.35 33.92
C GLU A 80 20.64 17.87 33.02
N ALA A 81 20.76 17.38 31.79
CA ALA A 81 21.73 17.87 30.81
C ALA A 81 21.45 19.31 30.35
N LEU A 82 20.17 19.68 30.13
CA LEU A 82 19.80 21.05 29.77
C LEU A 82 20.09 22.04 30.92
N ILE A 83 19.73 21.65 32.15
CA ILE A 83 20.04 22.45 33.35
C ILE A 83 21.57 22.58 33.52
N GLY A 84 22.31 21.48 33.39
CA GLY A 84 23.76 21.47 33.53
C GLY A 84 24.49 22.31 32.47
N ARG A 85 23.89 22.49 31.28
CA ARG A 85 24.39 23.38 30.22
C ARG A 85 23.94 24.84 30.39
N GLY A 86 22.95 25.10 31.24
CA GLY A 86 22.32 26.40 31.41
C GLY A 86 21.32 26.76 30.31
N ASP A 87 20.83 25.78 29.56
CA ASP A 87 19.84 25.98 28.49
C ASP A 87 18.43 26.24 29.06
N ILE A 88 18.16 25.71 30.27
CA ILE A 88 16.94 25.95 31.06
C ILE A 88 17.30 26.05 32.55
N THR A 89 16.44 26.67 33.35
CA THR A 89 16.55 26.65 34.82
C THR A 89 15.84 25.44 35.45
N GLU A 90 16.11 25.18 36.74
CA GLU A 90 15.38 24.16 37.50
C GLU A 90 13.89 24.50 37.59
N GLU A 91 13.53 25.77 37.79
CA GLU A 91 12.14 26.23 37.86
C GLU A 91 11.40 26.02 36.53
N GLU A 92 12.06 26.28 35.41
CA GLU A 92 11.51 26.02 34.07
C GLU A 92 11.29 24.53 33.83
N ALA A 93 12.25 23.68 34.24
CA ALA A 93 12.13 22.23 34.13
C ALA A 93 10.97 21.68 34.98
N GLU A 94 10.77 22.19 36.18
CA GLU A 94 9.63 21.82 37.02
C GLU A 94 8.30 22.29 36.44
N GLN A 95 8.26 23.51 35.88
CA GLN A 95 7.06 24.03 35.24
C GLN A 95 6.65 23.16 34.05
N LEU A 96 7.60 22.76 33.19
CA LEU A 96 7.33 21.84 32.08
C LEU A 96 6.77 20.49 32.54
N LEU A 97 7.22 19.98 33.70
CA LEU A 97 6.67 18.77 34.27
C LEU A 97 5.24 18.96 34.78
N ARG A 98 4.96 20.09 35.46
CA ARG A 98 3.61 20.44 35.92
C ARG A 98 2.65 20.58 34.74
N ASP A 99 3.04 21.34 33.72
CA ASP A 99 2.22 21.56 32.52
C ASP A 99 1.88 20.22 31.82
N TYR A 100 2.84 19.29 31.76
CA TYR A 100 2.61 17.96 31.21
C TYR A 100 1.62 17.13 32.05
N GLN A 101 1.76 17.16 33.38
CA GLN A 101 0.84 16.47 34.29
C GLN A 101 -0.57 17.03 34.20
N GLU A 102 -0.72 18.36 34.24
CA GLU A 102 -2.01 19.04 34.10
C GLU A 102 -2.68 18.69 32.76
N ARG A 103 -1.89 18.62 31.67
CA ARG A 103 -2.41 18.19 30.37
C ARG A 103 -2.89 16.74 30.39
N LEU A 104 -2.15 15.83 31.02
CA LEU A 104 -2.57 14.42 31.16
C LEU A 104 -3.85 14.30 32.00
N GLU A 105 -3.93 15.02 33.12
CA GLU A 105 -5.10 15.04 34.00
C GLU A 105 -6.33 15.59 33.27
N ARG A 106 -6.15 16.66 32.50
CA ARG A 106 -7.21 17.23 31.67
C ARG A 106 -7.72 16.24 30.64
N VAL A 107 -6.82 15.59 29.87
CA VAL A 107 -7.22 14.60 28.87
C VAL A 107 -7.91 13.40 29.51
N PHE A 108 -7.44 12.96 30.68
CA PHE A 108 -8.08 11.89 31.46
C PHE A 108 -9.50 12.28 31.91
N ALA A 109 -9.67 13.50 32.44
CA ALA A 109 -10.98 13.99 32.86
C ALA A 109 -11.95 14.15 31.68
N GLU A 110 -11.47 14.70 30.54
CA GLU A 110 -12.26 14.86 29.31
C GLU A 110 -12.71 13.51 28.74
N THR A 111 -11.81 12.53 28.66
CA THR A 111 -12.14 11.17 28.20
C THR A 111 -13.07 10.43 29.15
N HIS A 112 -12.87 10.56 30.47
CA HIS A 112 -13.75 9.96 31.46
C HIS A 112 -15.16 10.56 31.41
N ALA A 113 -15.28 11.89 31.27
CA ALA A 113 -16.56 12.58 31.12
C ALA A 113 -17.28 12.18 29.81
N ALA A 114 -16.53 12.00 28.71
CA ALA A 114 -17.07 11.54 27.44
C ALA A 114 -17.60 10.09 27.49
N GLN A 115 -16.92 9.20 28.24
CA GLN A 115 -17.35 7.80 28.41
C GLN A 115 -18.51 7.61 29.40
N THR A 116 -18.66 8.51 30.38
CA THR A 116 -19.68 8.43 31.44
C THR A 116 -20.92 9.27 31.16
N SER A 117 -20.87 10.17 30.17
CA SER A 117 -22.07 10.84 29.65
C SER A 117 -22.99 9.83 28.95
N PRO A 118 -24.33 10.00 29.02
CA PRO A 118 -25.26 9.13 28.32
C PRO A 118 -24.91 9.13 26.83
N ILE A 119 -24.64 7.93 26.29
CA ILE A 119 -24.17 7.70 24.92
C ILE A 119 -25.09 8.48 23.97
N PRO A 120 -24.63 9.60 23.37
CA PRO A 120 -25.36 10.18 22.27
C PRO A 120 -25.42 9.11 21.19
N ILE A 121 -26.58 8.94 20.56
CA ILE A 121 -26.71 8.10 19.36
C ILE A 121 -25.51 8.41 18.47
N ILE A 122 -24.65 7.39 18.25
CA ILE A 122 -23.49 7.51 17.38
C ILE A 122 -24.07 7.78 15.99
N THR A 123 -24.20 9.06 15.64
CA THR A 123 -24.22 9.49 14.26
C THR A 123 -22.82 9.24 13.70
N ALA A 124 -22.73 8.82 12.44
CA ALA A 124 -21.58 8.14 11.84
C ALA A 124 -20.23 8.91 11.84
N ASP A 125 -20.16 10.11 12.43
CA ASP A 125 -19.05 11.05 12.32
C ASP A 125 -18.23 11.28 13.60
N SER A 126 -18.54 10.67 14.74
CA SER A 126 -17.93 11.07 16.02
C SER A 126 -16.55 10.47 16.35
N ALA A 127 -15.97 9.64 15.48
CA ALA A 127 -14.67 9.01 15.72
C ALA A 127 -13.57 9.48 14.73
N ALA A 128 -13.69 10.68 14.17
CA ALA A 128 -12.54 11.39 13.65
C ALA A 128 -11.78 12.01 14.84
N VAL A 129 -10.50 11.67 14.98
CA VAL A 129 -9.60 12.54 15.75
C VAL A 129 -9.64 13.89 15.05
N ALA A 130 -9.90 14.97 15.79
CA ALA A 130 -9.92 16.33 15.23
C ALA A 130 -8.70 16.52 14.30
N ASP A 131 -8.97 16.94 13.06
CA ASP A 131 -8.01 17.20 11.97
C ASP A 131 -7.42 15.99 11.22
N ILE A 132 -7.92 14.76 11.39
CA ILE A 132 -7.58 13.62 10.53
C ILE A 132 -8.84 13.13 9.82
N GLU A 133 -8.97 13.45 8.53
CA GLU A 133 -9.99 12.85 7.67
C GLU A 133 -9.78 11.33 7.63
N ARG A 134 -10.88 10.58 7.77
CA ARG A 134 -10.81 9.13 7.57
C ARG A 134 -10.43 8.85 6.12
N PRO A 135 -9.55 7.87 5.84
CA PRO A 135 -9.35 7.34 4.49
C PRO A 135 -10.69 7.07 3.82
N ILE A 136 -10.80 7.34 2.51
CA ILE A 136 -12.04 7.17 1.74
C ILE A 136 -12.60 5.74 1.93
N ALA A 137 -11.72 4.74 2.02
CA ALA A 137 -12.08 3.34 2.31
C ALA A 137 -12.75 3.08 3.66
N GLN A 138 -12.74 4.04 4.59
CA GLN A 138 -13.35 3.98 5.93
C GLN A 138 -14.48 4.99 6.13
N GLN A 139 -14.86 5.74 5.08
CA GLN A 139 -15.98 6.68 5.13
C GLN A 139 -17.29 5.93 4.88
N ALA A 140 -18.32 6.27 5.67
CA ALA A 140 -19.60 5.56 5.70
C ALA A 140 -20.49 5.79 4.45
N ASP A 141 -20.09 6.68 3.54
CA ASP A 141 -20.98 7.25 2.51
C ASP A 141 -20.56 6.98 1.07
N SER A 142 -19.84 5.89 0.81
CA SER A 142 -19.84 5.29 -0.52
C SER A 142 -20.91 4.21 -0.54
N GLY A 143 -22.14 4.60 -0.86
CA GLY A 143 -23.14 3.64 -1.34
C GLY A 143 -22.48 2.76 -2.39
N THR A 144 -22.65 1.45 -2.28
CA THR A 144 -22.29 0.53 -3.36
C THR A 144 -23.12 0.92 -4.58
N ASN A 145 -22.59 1.83 -5.40
CA ASN A 145 -23.16 2.24 -6.67
C ASN A 145 -22.90 1.09 -7.64
N ALA A 146 -23.60 -0.02 -7.43
CA ALA A 146 -23.65 -1.09 -8.40
C ALA A 146 -24.18 -0.46 -9.70
N PRO A 147 -23.42 -0.52 -10.81
CA PRO A 147 -23.89 0.06 -12.04
C PRO A 147 -25.17 -0.66 -12.46
N SER A 148 -26.12 0.09 -13.03
CA SER A 148 -27.38 -0.50 -13.51
C SER A 148 -27.17 -1.54 -14.61
N SER A 149 -26.02 -1.48 -15.29
CA SER A 149 -25.58 -2.46 -16.29
C SER A 149 -24.05 -2.42 -16.41
N THR A 150 -23.43 -3.56 -16.71
CA THR A 150 -22.01 -3.69 -17.08
C THR A 150 -21.82 -3.91 -18.59
N ALA A 151 -22.90 -3.85 -19.38
CA ALA A 151 -22.84 -4.05 -20.81
C ALA A 151 -22.18 -2.85 -21.52
N ILE A 152 -21.31 -3.14 -22.48
CA ILE A 152 -20.71 -2.15 -23.39
C ILE A 152 -21.38 -2.22 -24.76
N SER A 153 -21.33 -1.13 -25.51
CA SER A 153 -21.88 -1.12 -26.87
C SER A 153 -20.98 -1.91 -27.85
N PRO A 154 -21.55 -2.46 -28.93
CA PRO A 154 -20.75 -3.07 -30.00
C PRO A 154 -19.69 -2.13 -30.59
N GLU A 155 -19.97 -0.82 -30.65
CA GLU A 155 -19.04 0.20 -31.13
C GLU A 155 -17.82 0.34 -30.22
N THR A 156 -18.04 0.35 -28.89
CA THR A 156 -16.94 0.37 -27.91
C THR A 156 -16.08 -0.88 -28.03
N LEU A 157 -16.70 -2.07 -28.14
CA LEU A 157 -15.97 -3.32 -28.31
C LEU A 157 -15.15 -3.31 -29.62
N ALA A 158 -15.75 -2.89 -30.74
CA ALA A 158 -15.07 -2.79 -32.03
C ALA A 158 -13.91 -1.79 -32.03
N HIS A 159 -14.05 -0.68 -31.28
CA HIS A 159 -12.97 0.31 -31.11
C HIS A 159 -11.77 -0.29 -30.36
N ILE A 160 -12.01 -1.03 -29.27
CA ILE A 160 -10.97 -1.74 -28.52
C ILE A 160 -10.27 -2.79 -29.39
N GLY A 161 -11.03 -3.55 -30.18
CA GLY A 161 -10.47 -4.52 -31.13
C GLY A 161 -9.59 -3.84 -32.18
N LYS A 162 -10.05 -2.72 -32.77
CA LYS A 162 -9.31 -1.95 -33.77
C LYS A 162 -7.97 -1.42 -33.25
N ALA A 163 -7.87 -1.06 -31.97
CA ALA A 163 -6.61 -0.60 -31.38
C ALA A 163 -5.47 -1.63 -31.50
N HIS A 164 -5.79 -2.93 -31.54
CA HIS A 164 -4.80 -4.00 -31.68
C HIS A 164 -4.17 -4.10 -33.08
N VAL A 165 -4.78 -3.54 -34.11
CA VAL A 165 -4.20 -3.50 -35.46
C VAL A 165 -3.61 -2.13 -35.82
N GLN A 166 -3.67 -1.17 -34.90
CA GLN A 166 -3.02 0.15 -35.02
C GLN A 166 -1.57 0.10 -34.53
N ILE A 167 -0.78 -0.75 -35.18
CA ILE A 167 0.64 -0.93 -34.86
C ILE A 167 1.38 0.40 -35.15
N PRO A 168 2.18 0.94 -34.21
CA PRO A 168 2.93 2.17 -34.43
C PRO A 168 3.88 2.07 -35.62
N GLU A 169 4.11 3.19 -36.30
CA GLU A 169 5.06 3.24 -37.41
C GLU A 169 6.46 2.81 -36.94
N GLY A 170 7.08 1.90 -37.70
CA GLY A 170 8.38 1.34 -37.38
C GLY A 170 8.38 0.24 -36.31
N PHE A 171 7.23 -0.10 -35.71
CA PHE A 171 7.15 -1.16 -34.69
C PHE A 171 7.17 -2.55 -35.33
N THR A 172 8.13 -3.39 -34.93
CA THR A 172 8.29 -4.75 -35.46
C THR A 172 7.64 -5.80 -34.54
N VAL A 173 6.36 -6.11 -34.79
CA VAL A 173 5.63 -7.16 -34.06
C VAL A 173 6.23 -8.55 -34.34
N HIS A 174 6.39 -9.37 -33.30
CA HIS A 174 6.78 -10.77 -33.43
C HIS A 174 5.81 -11.56 -34.32
N ALA A 175 6.32 -12.37 -35.25
CA ALA A 175 5.51 -13.05 -36.28
C ALA A 175 4.34 -13.89 -35.70
N LYS A 176 4.56 -14.61 -34.59
CA LYS A 176 3.51 -15.40 -33.92
C LYS A 176 2.39 -14.55 -33.29
N LEU A 177 2.60 -13.26 -33.06
CA LEU A 177 1.63 -12.38 -32.40
C LEU A 177 0.76 -11.58 -33.40
N LYS A 178 1.16 -11.50 -34.67
CA LYS A 178 0.34 -10.81 -35.69
C LYS A 178 -1.05 -11.43 -35.83
N GLN A 179 -1.11 -12.76 -35.86
CA GLN A 179 -2.37 -13.50 -35.92
C GLN A 179 -3.25 -13.24 -34.69
N LEU A 180 -2.67 -13.07 -33.50
CA LEU A 180 -3.42 -12.73 -32.30
C LEU A 180 -4.09 -11.35 -32.41
N LEU A 181 -3.35 -10.34 -32.90
CA LEU A 181 -3.86 -8.98 -33.08
C LEU A 181 -5.02 -8.93 -34.08
N GLU A 182 -4.86 -9.59 -35.23
CA GLU A 182 -5.91 -9.70 -36.25
C GLU A 182 -7.13 -10.44 -35.71
N LYS A 183 -6.93 -11.55 -34.97
CA LYS A 183 -8.02 -12.32 -34.36
C LYS A 183 -8.82 -11.48 -33.35
N ARG A 184 -8.17 -10.61 -32.56
CA ARG A 184 -8.86 -9.71 -31.62
C ARG A 184 -9.75 -8.69 -32.34
N GLU A 185 -9.25 -8.13 -33.43
CA GLU A 185 -10.03 -7.20 -34.25
C GLU A 185 -11.23 -7.88 -34.90
N GLN A 186 -11.07 -9.11 -35.40
CA GLN A 186 -12.17 -9.93 -35.90
C GLN A 186 -13.19 -10.26 -34.79
N MET A 187 -12.72 -10.76 -33.64
CA MET A 187 -13.58 -11.10 -32.49
C MET A 187 -14.45 -9.94 -32.02
N SER A 188 -13.90 -8.72 -32.08
CA SER A 188 -14.62 -7.51 -31.65
C SER A 188 -15.83 -7.15 -32.50
N ARG A 189 -15.93 -7.70 -33.72
CA ARG A 189 -17.00 -7.42 -34.68
C ARG A 189 -17.89 -8.62 -34.95
N GLU A 190 -17.30 -9.81 -35.00
CA GLU A 190 -17.97 -11.04 -35.44
C GLU A 190 -18.32 -11.98 -34.28
N GLY A 191 -17.84 -11.71 -33.07
CA GLY A 191 -18.01 -12.57 -31.90
C GLY A 191 -16.96 -13.69 -31.82
N GLY A 192 -17.25 -14.75 -31.06
CA GLY A 192 -16.25 -15.79 -30.76
C GLY A 192 -15.12 -15.32 -29.84
N ILE A 193 -15.44 -14.37 -28.95
CA ILE A 193 -14.52 -13.74 -28.00
C ILE A 193 -13.96 -14.80 -27.05
N ASP A 194 -12.63 -14.92 -27.00
CA ASP A 194 -11.94 -15.74 -26.01
C ASP A 194 -11.68 -14.98 -24.70
N TRP A 195 -11.24 -15.69 -23.65
CA TRP A 195 -11.02 -15.11 -22.33
C TRP A 195 -10.02 -13.95 -22.36
N GLY A 196 -8.91 -14.11 -23.10
CA GLY A 196 -7.85 -13.10 -23.17
C GLY A 196 -8.35 -11.81 -23.80
N PHE A 197 -9.17 -11.88 -24.86
CA PHE A 197 -9.77 -10.68 -25.43
C PHE A 197 -10.93 -10.12 -24.58
N GLY A 198 -11.73 -10.96 -23.94
CA GLY A 198 -12.80 -10.51 -23.04
C GLY A 198 -12.28 -9.68 -21.86
N GLU A 199 -11.16 -10.11 -21.25
CA GLU A 199 -10.48 -9.36 -20.19
C GLU A 199 -9.96 -8.01 -20.69
N ILE A 200 -9.27 -7.99 -21.84
CA ILE A 200 -8.77 -6.76 -22.47
C ILE A 200 -9.91 -5.81 -22.84
N ALA A 201 -11.05 -6.32 -23.27
CA ALA A 201 -12.25 -5.54 -23.55
C ALA A 201 -12.81 -4.88 -22.27
N ALA A 202 -12.85 -5.60 -21.15
CA ALA A 202 -13.27 -5.04 -19.87
C ALA A 202 -12.31 -3.94 -19.38
N PHE A 203 -11.00 -4.14 -19.50
CA PHE A 203 -10.03 -3.10 -19.14
C PHE A 203 -10.16 -1.86 -20.04
N GLY A 204 -10.30 -2.08 -21.36
CA GLY A 204 -10.46 -1.01 -22.34
C GLY A 204 -11.72 -0.17 -22.11
N SER A 205 -12.85 -0.80 -21.77
CA SER A 205 -14.08 -0.07 -21.49
C SER A 205 -13.99 0.75 -20.21
N LEU A 206 -13.46 0.16 -19.12
CA LEU A 206 -13.30 0.84 -17.85
C LEU A 206 -12.42 2.10 -17.96
N ILE A 207 -11.28 1.98 -18.64
CA ILE A 207 -10.40 3.16 -18.80
C ILE A 207 -11.03 4.23 -19.70
N MET A 208 -11.83 3.85 -20.70
CA MET A 208 -12.60 4.81 -21.50
C MET A 208 -13.71 5.51 -20.68
N GLU A 209 -14.26 4.84 -19.68
CA GLU A 209 -15.24 5.39 -18.72
C GLU A 209 -14.58 6.21 -17.59
N GLY A 210 -13.25 6.31 -17.57
CA GLY A 210 -12.51 7.07 -16.57
C GLY A 210 -12.17 6.29 -15.29
N VAL A 211 -12.39 4.96 -15.27
CA VAL A 211 -12.01 4.08 -14.16
C VAL A 211 -10.56 3.59 -14.38
N PRO A 212 -9.61 3.96 -13.50
CA PRO A 212 -8.24 3.46 -13.61
C PRO A 212 -8.19 1.95 -13.37
N VAL A 213 -7.33 1.27 -14.13
CA VAL A 213 -7.12 -0.18 -13.99
C VAL A 213 -5.67 -0.42 -13.63
N ARG A 214 -5.43 -1.18 -12.56
CA ARG A 214 -4.12 -1.61 -12.11
C ARG A 214 -4.08 -3.13 -12.02
N LEU A 215 -3.18 -3.77 -12.76
CA LEU A 215 -2.90 -5.21 -12.70
C LEU A 215 -1.41 -5.39 -12.38
N ALA A 216 -1.11 -6.15 -11.32
CA ALA A 216 0.24 -6.55 -10.99
C ALA A 216 0.32 -8.05 -10.69
N GLY A 217 1.36 -8.69 -11.19
CA GLY A 217 1.61 -10.11 -10.98
C GLY A 217 2.82 -10.56 -11.79
N GLN A 218 3.29 -11.78 -11.56
CA GLN A 218 4.46 -12.30 -12.26
C GLN A 218 4.11 -12.54 -13.72
N ASP A 219 4.86 -11.91 -14.64
CA ASP A 219 4.63 -11.98 -16.10
C ASP A 219 3.23 -11.50 -16.57
N SER A 220 2.50 -10.73 -15.75
CA SER A 220 1.12 -10.34 -16.04
C SER A 220 0.95 -9.49 -17.30
N ARG A 221 1.98 -8.76 -17.77
CA ARG A 221 1.89 -8.01 -19.05
C ARG A 221 1.67 -8.93 -20.25
N ARG A 222 2.34 -10.08 -20.27
CA ARG A 222 2.16 -11.14 -21.28
C ARG A 222 1.03 -12.08 -20.90
N GLY A 223 0.89 -12.37 -19.62
CA GLY A 223 0.14 -13.49 -19.06
C GLY A 223 0.98 -14.76 -19.03
N THR A 224 0.90 -15.51 -17.93
CA THR A 224 1.58 -16.80 -17.74
C THR A 224 1.35 -17.73 -18.94
N PHE A 225 0.11 -17.82 -19.40
CA PHE A 225 -0.36 -18.71 -20.47
C PHE A 225 -0.32 -18.06 -21.85
N VAL A 226 0.41 -16.95 -22.02
CA VAL A 226 0.61 -16.26 -23.31
C VAL A 226 -0.72 -15.76 -23.91
N GLN A 227 -1.71 -15.51 -23.04
CA GLN A 227 -3.08 -15.18 -23.42
C GLN A 227 -3.35 -13.67 -23.47
N ARG A 228 -2.67 -12.89 -22.61
CA ARG A 228 -3.06 -11.49 -22.35
C ARG A 228 -2.42 -10.52 -23.32
N HIS A 229 -1.11 -10.56 -23.49
CA HIS A 229 -0.37 -9.63 -24.35
C HIS A 229 -0.93 -8.21 -24.28
N ALA A 230 -0.97 -7.63 -23.08
CA ALA A 230 -1.40 -6.25 -22.91
C ALA A 230 -0.27 -5.30 -23.36
N VAL A 231 0.98 -5.69 -23.14
CA VAL A 231 2.16 -4.98 -23.64
C VAL A 231 2.87 -5.84 -24.68
N PHE A 232 3.22 -5.23 -25.81
CA PHE A 232 4.00 -5.82 -26.90
C PHE A 232 5.41 -5.24 -26.88
N HIS A 233 6.39 -6.06 -27.25
CA HIS A 233 7.79 -5.63 -27.40
C HIS A 233 8.21 -5.67 -28.86
N ASP A 234 8.86 -4.60 -29.30
CA ASP A 234 9.44 -4.51 -30.63
C ASP A 234 10.60 -5.50 -30.77
N ARG A 235 10.56 -6.35 -31.80
CA ARG A 235 11.57 -7.40 -32.00
C ARG A 235 12.97 -6.87 -32.30
N ALA A 236 13.07 -5.67 -32.88
CA ALA A 236 14.32 -5.06 -33.32
C ALA A 236 15.00 -4.23 -32.22
N ASN A 237 14.24 -3.53 -31.37
CA ASN A 237 14.80 -2.59 -30.38
C ASN A 237 14.30 -2.76 -28.94
N GLY A 238 13.30 -3.60 -28.68
CA GLY A 238 12.76 -3.85 -27.34
C GLY A 238 11.81 -2.79 -26.80
N ASN A 239 11.48 -1.75 -27.59
CA ASN A 239 10.49 -0.75 -27.21
C ASN A 239 9.13 -1.39 -26.94
N GLU A 240 8.40 -0.81 -25.99
CA GLU A 240 7.09 -1.30 -25.58
C GLU A 240 5.96 -0.57 -26.31
N TRP A 241 4.90 -1.30 -26.65
CA TRP A 241 3.65 -0.76 -27.16
C TRP A 241 2.48 -1.37 -26.39
N LEU A 242 1.62 -0.49 -25.86
CA LEU A 242 0.38 -0.83 -25.16
C LEU A 242 -0.80 -0.46 -26.07
N PRO A 243 -1.49 -1.40 -26.73
CA PRO A 243 -2.57 -1.09 -27.66
C PRO A 243 -3.69 -0.27 -27.03
N LEU A 244 -4.01 -0.52 -25.76
CA LEU A 244 -5.03 0.23 -25.01
C LEU A 244 -4.54 1.60 -24.50
N GLY A 245 -3.31 2.01 -24.80
CA GLY A 245 -2.72 3.24 -24.26
C GLY A 245 -3.32 4.53 -24.81
N HIS A 246 -4.03 4.46 -25.96
CA HIS A 246 -4.56 5.61 -26.69
C HIS A 246 -5.93 5.31 -27.35
N LEU A 247 -6.86 4.73 -26.59
CA LEU A 247 -8.27 4.57 -26.98
C LEU A 247 -9.04 5.90 -27.01
N SER A 248 -8.78 6.84 -26.10
CA SER A 248 -9.42 8.17 -26.10
C SER A 248 -8.54 9.22 -25.40
N ASP A 249 -8.76 10.50 -25.70
CA ASP A 249 -7.96 11.60 -25.14
C ASP A 249 -8.08 11.74 -23.62
N ASN A 250 -9.23 11.34 -23.07
CA ASN A 250 -9.57 11.49 -21.65
C ASN A 250 -9.63 10.14 -20.90
N GLN A 251 -9.10 9.06 -21.48
CA GLN A 251 -9.11 7.77 -20.79
C GLN A 251 -8.32 7.80 -19.48
N ALA A 252 -8.75 7.01 -18.51
CA ALA A 252 -7.98 6.76 -17.31
C ALA A 252 -6.71 5.93 -17.60
N LYS A 253 -5.86 5.83 -16.58
CA LYS A 253 -4.60 5.11 -16.67
C LYS A 253 -4.85 3.60 -16.61
N LEU A 254 -4.20 2.88 -17.52
CA LEU A 254 -4.00 1.44 -17.46
C LEU A 254 -2.57 1.16 -16.99
N TRP A 255 -2.45 0.56 -15.81
CA TRP A 255 -1.18 0.20 -15.19
C TRP A 255 -1.06 -1.31 -15.12
N ILE A 256 -0.26 -1.91 -16.00
CA ILE A 256 -0.02 -3.36 -15.99
C ILE A 256 1.46 -3.61 -15.77
N TYR A 257 1.80 -4.28 -14.68
CA TYR A 257 3.17 -4.51 -14.27
C TYR A 257 3.48 -5.99 -14.14
N ASP A 258 4.68 -6.36 -14.58
CA ASP A 258 5.31 -7.60 -14.14
C ASP A 258 5.91 -7.33 -12.75
N SER A 259 5.40 -8.03 -11.73
CA SER A 259 5.86 -7.88 -10.36
C SER A 259 7.23 -8.54 -10.16
N LEU A 260 7.87 -8.23 -9.02
CA LEU A 260 8.95 -9.09 -8.52
C LEU A 260 8.39 -10.48 -8.18
N LEU A 261 9.30 -11.45 -8.04
CA LEU A 261 8.99 -12.81 -7.63
C LEU A 261 8.76 -12.85 -6.10
N SER A 262 7.61 -12.32 -5.69
CA SER A 262 7.17 -12.24 -4.29
C SER A 262 5.66 -12.13 -4.22
N GLU A 263 4.98 -13.10 -3.62
CA GLU A 263 3.53 -13.08 -3.43
C GLU A 263 3.14 -12.17 -2.26
N TYR A 264 3.81 -12.33 -1.10
CA TYR A 264 3.48 -11.60 0.13
C TYR A 264 3.52 -10.09 -0.07
N ALA A 265 4.67 -9.56 -0.48
CA ALA A 265 4.85 -8.11 -0.60
C ALA A 265 4.07 -7.51 -1.77
N ALA A 266 3.94 -8.23 -2.90
CA ALA A 266 3.17 -7.75 -4.04
C ALA A 266 1.68 -7.67 -3.70
N MET A 267 1.10 -8.74 -3.14
CA MET A 267 -0.32 -8.73 -2.74
C MET A 267 -0.59 -7.69 -1.64
N GLY A 268 0.30 -7.58 -0.65
CA GLY A 268 0.18 -6.55 0.39
C GLY A 268 0.22 -5.13 -0.18
N PHE A 269 1.05 -4.88 -1.19
CA PHE A 269 1.08 -3.61 -1.90
C PHE A 269 -0.23 -3.34 -2.64
N GLU A 270 -0.74 -4.31 -3.40
CA GLU A 270 -1.98 -4.15 -4.15
C GLU A 270 -3.19 -3.97 -3.23
N TYR A 271 -3.21 -4.64 -2.06
CA TYR A 271 -4.21 -4.39 -1.02
C TYR A 271 -4.15 -2.94 -0.50
N GLY A 272 -2.96 -2.43 -0.19
CA GLY A 272 -2.81 -1.03 0.23
C GLY A 272 -3.27 -0.05 -0.86
N TYR A 273 -2.96 -0.35 -2.13
CA TYR A 273 -3.38 0.47 -3.26
C TYR A 273 -4.91 0.51 -3.40
N SER A 274 -5.60 -0.63 -3.27
CA SER A 274 -7.07 -0.68 -3.40
C SER A 274 -7.80 -0.02 -2.23
N VAL A 275 -7.17 0.06 -1.05
CA VAL A 275 -7.69 0.83 0.10
C VAL A 275 -7.59 2.34 -0.18
N GLU A 276 -6.48 2.81 -0.74
CA GLU A 276 -6.27 4.24 -1.01
C GLU A 276 -6.96 4.72 -2.29
N ARG A 277 -7.16 3.83 -3.28
CA ARG A 277 -7.78 4.13 -4.58
C ARG A 277 -9.06 3.32 -4.79
N PRO A 278 -10.14 3.60 -4.03
CA PRO A 278 -11.41 2.89 -4.18
C PRO A 278 -12.10 3.16 -5.53
N ASP A 279 -11.67 4.19 -6.26
CA ASP A 279 -12.11 4.52 -7.63
C ASP A 279 -11.44 3.67 -8.72
N ALA A 280 -10.43 2.86 -8.38
CA ALA A 280 -9.69 2.04 -9.33
C ALA A 280 -10.06 0.56 -9.24
N LEU A 281 -10.05 -0.12 -10.39
CA LEU A 281 -10.02 -1.57 -10.44
C LEU A 281 -8.59 -2.03 -10.19
N VAL A 282 -8.35 -2.71 -9.07
CA VAL A 282 -7.04 -3.20 -8.67
C VAL A 282 -7.05 -4.72 -8.68
N LEU A 283 -6.12 -5.32 -9.42
CA LEU A 283 -5.99 -6.76 -9.58
C LEU A 283 -4.59 -7.21 -9.21
N TRP A 284 -4.51 -8.30 -8.46
CA TRP A 284 -3.28 -9.07 -8.28
C TRP A 284 -3.44 -10.45 -8.92
N GLU A 285 -2.49 -10.84 -9.77
CA GLU A 285 -2.50 -12.13 -10.47
C GLU A 285 -1.37 -13.04 -9.96
N ALA A 286 -1.75 -14.22 -9.49
CA ALA A 286 -0.80 -15.29 -9.22
C ALA A 286 -0.37 -15.95 -10.53
N GLN A 287 0.89 -16.39 -10.62
CA GLN A 287 1.33 -17.16 -11.80
C GLN A 287 0.51 -18.46 -11.96
N PHE A 288 0.28 -19.15 -10.85
CA PHE A 288 -0.71 -20.21 -10.63
C PHE A 288 -1.37 -19.96 -9.27
N GLY A 289 -2.65 -20.33 -9.11
CA GLY A 289 -3.39 -20.11 -7.88
C GLY A 289 -2.75 -20.77 -6.65
N ASP A 290 -2.01 -21.85 -6.85
CA ASP A 290 -1.30 -22.61 -5.82
C ASP A 290 -0.30 -21.78 -5.00
N PHE A 291 0.32 -20.77 -5.62
CA PHE A 291 1.36 -19.94 -4.97
C PHE A 291 0.79 -18.88 -4.03
N VAL A 292 -0.52 -18.65 -4.06
CA VAL A 292 -1.18 -17.63 -3.24
C VAL A 292 -0.94 -17.81 -1.74
N ASN A 293 -0.68 -19.05 -1.30
CA ASN A 293 -0.38 -19.38 0.09
C ASN A 293 0.88 -18.69 0.64
N GLY A 294 1.81 -18.24 -0.22
CA GLY A 294 2.94 -17.39 0.19
C GLY A 294 2.50 -16.03 0.74
N ALA A 295 1.29 -15.59 0.42
CA ALA A 295 0.67 -14.36 0.90
C ALA A 295 -0.49 -14.62 1.88
N GLN A 296 -0.55 -15.79 2.52
CA GLN A 296 -1.68 -16.16 3.39
C GLN A 296 -1.94 -15.14 4.50
N THR A 297 -0.91 -14.54 5.10
CA THR A 297 -1.07 -13.48 6.11
C THR A 297 -1.81 -12.26 5.55
N ILE A 298 -1.60 -11.90 4.28
CA ILE A 298 -2.34 -10.79 3.65
C ILE A 298 -3.82 -11.16 3.49
N ILE A 299 -4.10 -12.41 3.12
CA ILE A 299 -5.48 -12.89 2.98
C ILE A 299 -6.19 -12.88 4.34
N ASP A 300 -5.58 -13.50 5.35
CA ASP A 300 -6.20 -13.72 6.66
C ASP A 300 -6.33 -12.40 7.45
N GLU A 301 -5.26 -11.61 7.49
CA GLU A 301 -5.21 -10.43 8.35
C GLU A 301 -5.72 -9.15 7.69
N PHE A 302 -5.86 -9.12 6.36
CA PHE A 302 -6.29 -7.91 5.65
C PHE A 302 -7.50 -8.18 4.76
N ILE A 303 -7.35 -8.97 3.69
CA ILE A 303 -8.40 -9.11 2.66
C ILE A 303 -9.71 -9.64 3.26
N SER A 304 -9.65 -10.66 4.11
CA SER A 304 -10.84 -11.32 4.66
C SER A 304 -11.44 -10.65 5.90
N SER A 305 -10.66 -9.84 6.63
CA SER A 305 -11.02 -9.42 7.99
C SER A 305 -10.94 -7.91 8.26
N ALA A 306 -10.30 -7.12 7.40
CA ALA A 306 -10.08 -5.69 7.64
C ALA A 306 -11.37 -4.86 7.75
N GLU A 307 -12.41 -5.21 7.00
CA GLU A 307 -13.69 -4.49 7.07
C GLU A 307 -14.31 -4.63 8.48
N GLN A 308 -14.30 -5.85 9.04
CA GLN A 308 -14.83 -6.06 10.40
C GLN A 308 -13.91 -5.53 11.49
N LYS A 309 -12.58 -5.69 11.34
CA LYS A 309 -11.61 -5.26 12.35
C LYS A 309 -11.45 -3.74 12.39
N TRP A 310 -11.47 -3.08 11.24
CA TRP A 310 -11.04 -1.68 11.11
C TRP A 310 -11.99 -0.81 10.28
N GLY A 311 -13.13 -1.34 9.80
CA GLY A 311 -14.02 -0.60 8.90
C GLY A 311 -13.39 -0.27 7.54
N GLN A 312 -12.31 -0.95 7.16
CA GLN A 312 -11.51 -0.65 5.97
C GLN A 312 -11.94 -1.53 4.79
N ARG A 313 -12.45 -0.90 3.73
CA ARG A 313 -12.89 -1.58 2.50
C ARG A 313 -11.77 -1.69 1.47
N SER A 314 -11.82 -2.73 0.63
CA SER A 314 -10.86 -2.98 -0.43
C SER A 314 -11.55 -3.54 -1.67
N SER A 315 -11.21 -3.04 -2.85
CA SER A 315 -11.69 -3.50 -4.16
C SER A 315 -10.78 -4.54 -4.83
N LEU A 316 -9.78 -5.07 -4.11
CA LEU A 316 -8.75 -5.95 -4.68
C LEU A 316 -9.37 -7.23 -5.27
N VAL A 317 -9.10 -7.48 -6.55
CA VAL A 317 -9.44 -8.71 -7.24
C VAL A 317 -8.23 -9.65 -7.24
N LEU A 318 -8.41 -10.88 -6.76
CA LEU A 318 -7.40 -11.93 -6.83
C LEU A 318 -7.65 -12.83 -8.04
N MET A 319 -6.73 -12.82 -9.01
CA MET A 319 -6.76 -13.72 -10.16
C MET A 319 -5.89 -14.95 -9.86
N LEU A 320 -6.56 -16.08 -9.62
CA LEU A 320 -5.93 -17.33 -9.19
C LEU A 320 -6.18 -18.41 -10.25
N PRO A 321 -5.29 -18.58 -11.24
CA PRO A 321 -5.43 -19.64 -12.24
C PRO A 321 -5.59 -21.01 -11.57
N HIS A 322 -6.61 -21.75 -11.97
CA HIS A 322 -6.99 -23.00 -11.33
C HIS A 322 -7.50 -24.01 -12.37
N GLY A 323 -7.11 -25.27 -12.23
CA GLY A 323 -7.55 -26.37 -13.08
C GLY A 323 -6.83 -27.67 -12.75
N TYR A 324 -7.54 -28.80 -12.83
CA TYR A 324 -6.94 -30.14 -12.72
C TYR A 324 -6.62 -30.66 -14.12
N GLU A 325 -5.40 -30.41 -14.59
CA GLU A 325 -5.01 -30.66 -16.00
C GLU A 325 -3.88 -31.70 -16.18
N GLY A 326 -3.44 -32.38 -15.10
CA GLY A 326 -2.42 -33.44 -15.12
C GLY A 326 -1.20 -33.09 -14.29
#